data_AF-A0AAU4NP22-F1
#
_entry.id   AF-A0AAU4NP22-F1
#
_cell.length_a   1.000
_cell.length_b   1.000
_cell.length_c   1.000
_cell.angle_alpha   90.00
_cell.angle_beta   90.00
_cell.angle_gamma   90.00
#
_symmetry.space_group_name_H-M   'P 1'
#
loop_
_entity.id
_entity.type
_entity.pdbx_description
1 polymer ?
#
loop_
_entity_poly.entity_id
_entity_poly.type
_entity_poly.pdbx_seq_one_letter_code
_entity_poly.pdbx_strand_id
1 'polypeptide(L)'
;MSAKRDEILDNAEAELNKRITAGNLNLADLTVAHLAKPVSRTTANGYFKDPYDVCAALVRRHRLAGSADNEIPELIKQGAAVHYRRVSREPEALLEAGLRRPRKSLGEATNLFNQTERSPNVLHRIRAATYLAEARIQASLEEGTPEAKRSMLESAWQTAEYGLNLVREDERDHTEAALECATIAAHAARLLSRDDEVELRYLSYVSEYKTREAEFADRLHLFSRAAVARFHSERAGALIKNDAHRSLRAFKSVTDALMKAKADGESIEARYLNMLISRLCAHELAHPDDFDAESNEVRRNLVHLYGKNVAARKTAQLLIDVVKSAPSYEIDVSSVNMVRLGTFGAVGHLCTARLLRRLYERALTAAEEESDTSTAYVTNGEALLTGALAVQPREYLVAALDYLQRSRDGMRKSGPSGVLRAEAEQERLDLMHDGADQMSQSELELPEMSMETITKLVKVIDQLVMIGLVRRGSGLRQLNKLMLTLSPVYEYVKGGSSDVTTTFHKNTDG
;
A
#
# COMPACT_ATOMS: atom_id res chain seq x y z
N MET A 1 0.20 41.36 30.66
CA MET A 1 1.41 40.55 30.35
C MET A 1 1.96 39.99 31.65
N SER A 2 2.70 38.88 31.63
CA SER A 2 3.27 38.33 32.87
C SER A 2 4.39 39.25 33.37
N ALA A 3 4.34 39.70 34.63
CA ALA A 3 5.35 40.60 35.20
C ALA A 3 6.80 40.10 35.00
N LYS A 4 7.01 38.78 35.03
CA LYS A 4 8.31 38.15 34.77
C LYS A 4 8.77 38.27 33.32
N ARG A 5 7.84 38.25 32.36
CA ARG A 5 8.16 38.44 30.94
C ARG A 5 8.63 39.86 30.67
N ASP A 6 7.97 40.84 31.29
CA ASP A 6 8.32 42.25 31.15
C ASP A 6 9.66 42.54 31.82
N GLU A 7 9.92 41.98 33.00
CA GLU A 7 11.24 42.00 33.67
C GLU A 7 12.36 41.43 32.79
N ILE A 8 12.13 40.30 32.11
CA ILE A 8 13.12 39.72 31.17
C ILE A 8 13.39 40.68 30.01
N LEU A 9 12.35 41.31 29.46
CA LEU A 9 12.49 42.24 28.33
C LEU A 9 13.22 43.52 28.74
N ASP A 10 12.97 44.06 29.93
CA ASP A 10 13.69 45.21 30.48
C ASP A 10 15.18 44.93 30.66
N ASN A 11 15.51 43.78 31.25
CA ASN A 11 16.90 43.34 31.40
C ASN A 11 17.58 43.11 30.05
N ALA A 12 16.86 42.49 29.10
CA ALA A 12 17.38 42.22 27.76
C ALA A 12 17.65 43.50 26.99
N GLU A 13 16.76 44.48 27.08
CA GLU A 13 16.92 45.77 26.43
C GLU A 13 18.12 46.54 27.01
N ALA A 14 18.24 46.59 28.33
CA ALA A 14 19.37 47.24 28.99
C ALA A 14 20.72 46.60 28.60
N GLU A 15 20.79 45.26 28.60
CA GLU A 15 22.03 44.53 28.24
C GLU A 15 22.36 44.66 26.74
N LEU A 16 21.35 44.63 25.85
CA LEU A 16 21.55 44.86 24.42
C LEU A 16 22.05 46.28 24.17
N ASN A 17 21.42 47.31 24.74
CA ASN A 17 21.86 48.69 24.59
C ASN A 17 23.29 48.89 25.12
N LYS A 18 23.63 48.29 26.25
CA LYS A 18 25.00 48.32 26.80
C LYS A 18 26.02 47.73 25.81
N ARG A 19 25.72 46.58 25.19
CA ARG A 19 26.63 45.91 24.24
C ARG A 19 26.72 46.62 22.89
N ILE A 20 25.61 47.22 22.43
CA ILE A 20 25.57 48.04 21.22
C ILE A 20 26.50 49.24 21.40
N THR A 21 26.38 49.97 22.52
CA THR A 21 27.25 51.12 22.82
C THR A 21 28.71 50.71 22.96
N ALA A 22 28.99 49.50 23.46
CA ALA A 22 30.36 48.96 23.55
C ALA A 22 30.94 48.49 22.20
N GLY A 23 30.18 48.50 21.11
CA GLY A 23 30.64 48.04 19.78
C GLY A 23 30.90 46.54 19.66
N ASN A 24 30.53 45.75 20.67
CA ASN A 24 30.89 44.33 20.81
C ASN A 24 29.65 43.42 20.78
N LEU A 25 28.65 43.73 19.95
CA LEU A 25 27.43 42.94 19.85
C LEU A 25 27.45 42.03 18.61
N ASN A 26 27.55 40.73 18.84
CA ASN A 26 27.14 39.70 17.90
C ASN A 26 25.97 38.90 18.51
N LEU A 27 24.78 39.01 17.91
CA LEU A 27 23.58 38.31 18.41
C LEU A 27 23.71 36.78 18.33
N ALA A 28 24.55 36.25 17.44
CA ALA A 28 24.77 34.81 17.30
C ALA A 28 25.51 34.20 18.51
N ASP A 29 26.31 34.99 19.21
CA ASP A 29 27.11 34.54 20.37
C ASP A 29 26.34 34.69 21.69
N LEU A 30 25.13 35.25 21.63
CA LEU A 30 24.28 35.46 22.79
C LEU A 30 23.37 34.26 23.06
N THR A 31 22.97 34.14 24.32
CA THR A 31 21.93 33.21 24.74
C THR A 31 20.85 34.02 25.44
N VAL A 32 19.63 33.50 25.52
CA VAL A 32 18.53 34.14 26.27
C VAL A 32 18.96 34.37 27.74
N ALA A 33 19.76 33.47 28.31
CA ALA A 33 20.31 33.61 29.66
C ALA A 33 21.29 34.79 29.82
N HIS A 34 22.01 35.17 28.77
CA HIS A 34 22.86 36.36 28.80
C HIS A 34 22.04 37.65 28.87
N LEU A 35 20.89 37.67 28.19
CA LEU A 35 19.99 38.81 28.09
C LEU A 35 19.07 38.95 29.31
N ALA A 36 18.74 37.85 29.97
CA ALA A 36 17.71 37.85 31.02
C ALA A 36 18.25 38.04 32.46
N LYS A 37 19.55 38.28 32.68
CA LYS A 37 20.10 38.36 34.05
C LYS A 37 19.45 39.49 34.87
N PRO A 38 19.06 39.26 36.14
CA PRO A 38 19.36 38.08 36.98
C PRO A 38 18.34 36.93 36.91
N VAL A 39 17.35 36.96 36.00
CA VAL A 39 16.33 35.90 35.87
C VAL A 39 16.97 34.55 35.50
N SER A 40 16.48 33.47 36.10
CA SER A 40 17.02 32.13 35.85
C SER A 40 16.88 31.72 34.39
N ARG A 41 17.88 30.98 33.87
CA ARG A 41 17.88 30.45 32.50
C ARG A 41 16.61 29.65 32.18
N THR A 42 16.14 28.83 33.11
CA THR A 42 14.94 27.99 32.94
C THR A 42 13.70 28.86 32.75
N THR A 43 13.56 29.92 33.56
CA THR A 43 12.44 30.86 33.44
C THR A 43 12.51 31.64 32.13
N ALA A 44 13.69 32.13 31.76
CA ALA A 44 13.85 32.91 30.53
C ALA A 44 13.59 32.08 29.26
N ASN A 45 14.10 30.84 29.23
CA ASN A 45 13.84 29.90 28.13
C ASN A 45 12.36 29.45 28.06
N GLY A 46 11.61 29.57 29.15
CA GLY A 46 10.17 29.32 29.14
C GLY A 46 9.36 30.40 28.40
N TYR A 47 9.92 31.61 28.24
CA TYR A 47 9.27 32.72 27.54
C TYR A 47 9.84 33.00 26.15
N PHE A 48 11.14 32.77 25.94
CA PHE A 48 11.82 33.06 24.68
C PHE A 48 12.72 31.91 24.27
N LYS A 49 12.64 31.48 23.01
CA LYS A 49 13.40 30.32 22.50
C LYS A 49 14.86 30.66 22.23
N ASP A 50 15.13 31.85 21.70
CA ASP A 50 16.46 32.30 21.30
C ASP A 50 16.59 33.84 21.41
N PRO A 51 17.80 34.43 21.26
CA PRO A 51 17.99 35.88 21.32
C PRO A 51 17.21 36.66 20.24
N TYR A 52 16.91 36.05 19.09
CA TYR A 52 16.18 36.69 18.01
C TYR A 52 14.69 36.86 18.36
N ASP A 53 14.11 35.88 19.05
CA ASP A 53 12.77 35.93 19.64
C ASP A 53 12.64 37.06 20.68
N VAL A 54 13.68 37.25 21.51
CA VAL A 54 13.76 38.40 22.43
C VAL A 54 13.78 39.74 21.66
N CYS A 55 14.58 39.86 20.60
CA CYS A 55 14.59 41.05 19.76
C CYS A 55 13.24 41.31 19.10
N ALA A 56 12.55 40.29 18.58
CA ALA A 56 11.21 40.42 18.00
C ALA A 56 10.19 40.92 19.03
N ALA A 57 10.24 40.38 20.25
CA ALA A 57 9.40 40.82 21.36
C ALA A 57 9.67 42.28 21.77
N LEU A 58 10.93 42.72 21.77
CA LEU A 58 11.31 44.12 22.03
C LEU A 58 10.80 45.08 20.95
N VAL A 59 10.98 44.75 19.66
CA VAL A 59 10.42 45.55 18.55
C VAL A 59 8.90 45.69 18.69
N ARG A 60 8.21 44.59 19.02
CA ARG A 60 6.76 44.61 19.23
C ARG A 60 6.38 45.48 20.43
N ARG A 61 7.15 45.45 21.52
CA ARG A 61 6.93 46.27 22.72
C ARG A 61 7.04 47.76 22.40
N HIS A 62 8.09 48.18 21.72
CA HIS A 62 8.31 49.58 21.29
C HIS A 62 7.18 50.09 20.40
N ARG A 63 6.77 49.29 19.40
CA ARG A 63 5.65 49.64 18.52
C ARG A 63 4.33 49.81 19.26
N LEU A 64 4.06 48.96 20.25
CA LEU A 64 2.85 49.06 21.08
C LEU A 64 2.89 50.27 22.02
N ALA A 65 4.08 50.69 22.43
CA ALA A 65 4.29 51.91 23.24
C ALA A 65 4.22 53.21 22.41
N GLY A 66 4.08 53.12 21.08
CA GLY A 66 4.04 54.28 20.19
C GLY A 66 5.41 54.89 19.91
N SER A 67 6.50 54.21 20.26
CA SER A 67 7.86 54.66 19.95
C SER A 67 8.08 54.77 18.45
N ALA A 68 8.77 55.82 18.03
CA ALA A 68 9.09 56.01 16.63
C ALA A 68 10.12 54.96 16.19
N ASP A 69 10.03 54.49 14.93
CA ASP A 69 10.85 53.36 14.46
C ASP A 69 12.36 53.68 14.50
N ASN A 70 12.75 54.96 14.50
CA ASN A 70 14.13 55.44 14.68
C ASN A 70 14.66 55.35 16.13
N GLU A 71 13.80 55.11 17.12
CA GLU A 71 14.17 54.97 18.54
C GLU A 71 14.58 53.54 18.89
N ILE A 72 14.25 52.57 18.03
CA ILE A 72 14.65 51.17 18.21
C ILE A 72 16.05 50.96 17.59
N PRO A 73 17.05 50.47 18.36
CA PRO A 73 18.36 50.17 17.81
C PRO A 73 18.31 49.23 16.61
N GLU A 74 19.05 49.56 15.54
CA GLU A 74 18.99 48.86 14.26
C GLU A 74 19.35 47.36 14.37
N LEU A 75 20.28 47.02 15.27
CA LEU A 75 20.65 45.63 15.56
C LEU A 75 19.49 44.81 16.16
N ILE A 76 18.63 45.43 16.97
CA ILE A 76 17.43 44.79 17.52
C ILE A 76 16.42 44.54 16.40
N LYS A 77 16.25 45.48 15.46
CA LYS A 77 15.40 45.28 14.28
C LYS A 77 15.93 44.19 13.36
N GLN A 78 17.24 44.14 13.12
CA GLN A 78 17.87 43.10 12.33
C GLN A 78 17.68 41.72 12.98
N GLY A 79 17.86 41.63 14.31
CA GLY A 79 17.58 40.41 15.06
C GLY A 79 16.11 39.96 14.95
N ALA A 80 15.18 40.89 15.13
CA ALA A 80 13.76 40.64 14.94
C ALA A 80 13.42 40.17 13.52
N ALA A 81 14.02 40.79 12.49
CA ALA A 81 13.84 40.39 11.10
C ALA A 81 14.32 38.96 10.82
N VAL A 82 15.41 38.51 11.46
CA VAL A 82 15.87 37.10 11.38
C VAL A 82 14.82 36.18 12.02
N HIS A 83 14.29 36.51 13.20
CA HIS A 83 13.22 35.74 13.83
C HIS A 83 11.97 35.67 12.95
N TYR A 84 11.49 36.80 12.43
CA TYR A 84 10.31 36.83 11.56
C TYR A 84 10.52 36.03 10.27
N ARG A 85 11.72 36.04 9.67
CA ARG A 85 12.04 35.18 8.51
C ARG A 85 12.05 33.70 8.88
N ARG A 86 12.54 33.32 10.06
CA ARG A 86 12.52 31.93 10.54
C ARG A 86 11.11 31.45 10.79
N VAL A 87 10.32 32.23 11.53
CA VAL A 87 8.90 31.92 11.83
C VAL A 87 8.04 31.91 10.57
N SER A 88 8.36 32.72 9.56
CA SER A 88 7.65 32.68 8.27
C SER A 88 8.01 31.44 7.43
N ARG A 89 9.19 30.84 7.63
CA ARG A 89 9.64 29.60 6.97
C ARG A 89 9.29 28.33 7.75
N GLU A 90 9.02 28.42 9.05
CA GLU A 90 8.62 27.27 9.88
C GLU A 90 7.34 26.56 9.36
N PRO A 91 6.27 27.27 8.93
CA PRO A 91 5.10 26.63 8.34
C PRO A 91 5.44 25.84 7.09
N GLU A 92 6.26 26.38 6.19
CA GLU A 92 6.68 25.70 4.95
C GLU A 92 7.58 24.50 5.25
N ALA A 93 8.51 24.63 6.21
CA ALA A 93 9.39 23.53 6.62
C ALA A 93 8.61 22.41 7.33
N LEU A 94 7.61 22.75 8.16
CA LEU A 94 6.70 21.78 8.78
C LEU A 94 5.76 21.15 7.76
N LEU A 95 5.32 21.90 6.74
CA LEU A 95 4.55 21.41 5.62
C LEU A 95 5.37 20.43 4.79
N GLU A 96 6.60 20.78 4.43
CA GLU A 96 7.53 19.91 3.70
C GLU A 96 7.85 18.64 4.50
N ALA A 97 8.16 18.78 5.81
CA ALA A 97 8.37 17.63 6.68
C ALA A 97 7.11 16.76 6.78
N GLY A 98 5.93 17.38 6.81
CA GLY A 98 4.65 16.69 6.74
C GLY A 98 4.42 15.99 5.40
N LEU A 99 4.81 16.61 4.28
CA LEU A 99 4.71 16.07 2.93
C LEU A 99 5.76 14.99 2.64
N ARG A 100 6.72 14.74 3.53
CA ARG A 100 7.72 13.67 3.39
C ARG A 100 7.41 12.41 4.20
N ARG A 101 6.35 12.41 5.02
CA ARG A 101 6.02 11.24 5.86
C ARG A 101 5.26 10.18 5.07
N PRO A 102 5.77 8.93 5.01
CA PRO A 102 5.06 7.83 4.37
C PRO A 102 3.93 7.40 5.30
N ARG A 103 2.69 7.76 4.92
CA ARG A 103 1.41 7.47 5.59
C ARG A 103 0.98 8.49 6.62
N LYS A 104 -0.20 9.05 6.36
CA LYS A 104 -0.97 9.89 7.26
C LYS A 104 -2.32 9.21 7.48
N SER A 105 -2.84 9.30 8.70
CA SER A 105 -4.25 9.00 8.92
C SER A 105 -5.13 9.89 8.05
N LEU A 106 -6.35 9.47 7.74
CA LEU A 106 -7.29 10.28 6.96
C LEU A 106 -7.47 11.70 7.54
N GLY A 107 -7.52 11.82 8.87
CA GLY A 107 -7.59 13.12 9.56
C GLY A 107 -6.36 13.99 9.34
N GLU A 108 -5.15 13.42 9.44
CA GLU A 108 -3.90 14.14 9.18
C GLU A 108 -3.77 14.58 7.71
N ALA A 109 -4.18 13.72 6.77
CA ALA A 109 -4.15 14.04 5.35
C ALA A 109 -5.17 15.15 5.01
N THR A 110 -6.35 15.11 5.61
CA THR A 110 -7.39 16.15 5.45
C THR A 110 -6.90 17.49 6.00
N ASN A 111 -6.32 17.50 7.19
CA ASN A 111 -5.76 18.72 7.79
C ASN A 111 -4.63 19.30 6.94
N LEU A 112 -3.74 18.45 6.42
CA LEU A 112 -2.69 18.89 5.51
C LEU A 112 -3.27 19.53 4.26
N PHE A 113 -4.24 18.86 3.61
CA PHE A 113 -4.89 19.38 2.40
C PHE A 113 -5.50 20.77 2.65
N ASN A 114 -6.31 20.91 3.70
CA ASN A 114 -6.95 22.18 4.07
C ASN A 114 -5.95 23.30 4.37
N GLN A 115 -4.82 22.99 5.00
CA GLN A 115 -3.74 23.95 5.25
C GLN A 115 -3.05 24.38 3.94
N THR A 116 -2.86 23.43 3.02
CA THR A 116 -2.17 23.67 1.75
C THR A 116 -3.04 24.32 0.69
N GLU A 117 -4.37 24.22 0.77
CA GLU A 117 -5.30 24.71 -0.25
C GLU A 117 -5.10 26.21 -0.54
N ARG A 118 -4.73 26.98 0.49
CA ARG A 118 -4.43 28.42 0.40
C ARG A 118 -2.95 28.74 0.17
N SER A 119 -2.10 27.72 0.05
CA SER A 119 -0.67 27.91 -0.18
C SER A 119 -0.42 28.49 -1.58
N PRO A 120 0.47 29.50 -1.71
CA PRO A 120 0.91 29.97 -3.03
C PRO A 120 1.75 28.92 -3.78
N ASN A 121 2.29 27.91 -3.07
CA ASN A 121 3.09 26.86 -3.67
C ASN A 121 2.18 25.78 -4.28
N VAL A 122 2.11 25.74 -5.61
CA VAL A 122 1.27 24.81 -6.38
C VAL A 122 1.70 23.36 -6.15
N LEU A 123 2.99 23.06 -6.12
CA LEU A 123 3.52 21.72 -5.86
C LEU A 123 3.05 21.17 -4.50
N HIS A 124 2.99 22.02 -3.47
CA HIS A 124 2.48 21.61 -2.16
C HIS A 124 1.01 21.20 -2.21
N ARG A 125 0.19 21.93 -2.98
CA ARG A 125 -1.22 21.60 -3.19
C ARG A 125 -1.39 20.29 -3.92
N ILE A 126 -0.60 20.04 -4.98
CA ILE A 126 -0.62 18.78 -5.73
C ILE A 126 -0.28 17.59 -4.82
N ARG A 127 0.82 17.70 -4.06
CA ARG A 127 1.24 16.62 -3.14
C ARG A 127 0.23 16.38 -2.02
N ALA A 128 -0.34 17.44 -1.45
CA ALA A 128 -1.37 17.27 -0.41
C ALA A 128 -2.64 16.60 -0.94
N ALA A 129 -3.05 16.94 -2.17
CA ALA A 129 -4.15 16.28 -2.86
C ALA A 129 -3.86 14.78 -3.07
N THR A 130 -2.65 14.46 -3.53
CA THR A 130 -2.14 13.09 -3.70
C THR A 130 -2.28 12.29 -2.40
N TYR A 131 -1.79 12.83 -1.28
CA TYR A 131 -1.85 12.15 0.01
C TYR A 131 -3.27 11.98 0.55
N LEU A 132 -4.13 12.99 0.38
CA LEU A 132 -5.52 12.87 0.80
C LEU A 132 -6.27 11.82 -0.04
N ALA A 133 -6.03 11.77 -1.34
CA ALA A 133 -6.61 10.76 -2.21
C ALA A 133 -6.15 9.34 -1.83
N GLU A 134 -4.85 9.14 -1.56
CA GLU A 134 -4.34 7.85 -1.07
C GLU A 134 -4.96 7.44 0.27
N ALA A 135 -5.03 8.36 1.23
CA ALA A 135 -5.61 8.11 2.54
C ALA A 135 -7.11 7.74 2.46
N ARG A 136 -7.85 8.35 1.52
CA ARG A 136 -9.26 8.00 1.26
C ARG A 136 -9.41 6.64 0.61
N ILE A 137 -8.52 6.26 -0.32
CA ILE A 137 -8.52 4.89 -0.86
C ILE A 137 -8.29 3.89 0.28
N GLN A 138 -7.29 4.12 1.13
CA GLN A 138 -7.01 3.22 2.25
C GLN A 138 -8.19 3.13 3.22
N ALA A 139 -8.78 4.28 3.61
CA ALA A 139 -9.96 4.30 4.48
C ALA A 139 -11.15 3.56 3.85
N SER A 140 -11.35 3.66 2.53
CA SER A 140 -12.44 2.94 1.83
C SER A 140 -12.32 1.41 1.90
N LEU A 141 -11.12 0.89 2.16
CA LEU A 141 -10.89 -0.55 2.34
C LEU A 141 -11.26 -1.01 3.76
N GLU A 142 -11.34 -0.07 4.70
CA GLU A 142 -11.68 -0.31 6.11
C GLU A 142 -13.18 -0.04 6.40
N GLU A 143 -13.90 0.62 5.47
CA GLU A 143 -15.33 0.93 5.61
C GLU A 143 -16.24 -0.31 5.49
N GLY A 144 -17.27 -0.35 6.34
CA GLY A 144 -18.19 -1.48 6.42
C GLY A 144 -19.34 -1.48 5.41
N THR A 145 -19.77 -0.32 4.89
CA THR A 145 -20.89 -0.25 3.93
C THR A 145 -20.43 0.04 2.49
N PRO A 146 -21.06 -0.59 1.47
CA PRO A 146 -20.76 -0.32 0.06
C PRO A 146 -20.90 1.15 -0.32
N GLU A 147 -21.91 1.86 0.22
CA GLU A 147 -22.18 3.26 -0.07
C GLU A 147 -21.08 4.18 0.48
N ALA A 148 -20.65 3.95 1.72
CA ALA A 148 -19.56 4.71 2.33
C ALA A 148 -18.25 4.48 1.56
N LYS A 149 -17.95 3.22 1.23
CA LYS A 149 -16.80 2.85 0.40
C LYS A 149 -16.82 3.56 -0.95
N ARG A 150 -17.96 3.55 -1.65
CA ARG A 150 -18.13 4.23 -2.94
C ARG A 150 -17.92 5.73 -2.81
N SER A 151 -18.58 6.38 -1.84
CA SER A 151 -18.42 7.82 -1.59
C SER A 151 -16.97 8.20 -1.31
N MET A 152 -16.27 7.41 -0.49
CA MET A 152 -14.87 7.63 -0.16
C MET A 152 -13.95 7.50 -1.39
N LEU A 153 -14.21 6.52 -2.25
CA LEU A 153 -13.48 6.33 -3.51
C LEU A 153 -13.75 7.45 -4.53
N GLU A 154 -15.00 7.92 -4.65
CA GLU A 154 -15.36 9.05 -5.50
C GLU A 154 -14.65 10.33 -5.03
N SER A 155 -14.61 10.56 -3.72
CA SER A 155 -13.88 11.68 -3.13
C SER A 155 -12.37 11.57 -3.31
N ALA A 156 -11.80 10.35 -3.25
CA ALA A 156 -10.39 10.11 -3.56
C ALA A 156 -10.08 10.45 -5.02
N TRP A 157 -10.91 9.97 -5.95
CA TRP A 157 -10.79 10.22 -7.38
C TRP A 157 -10.83 11.73 -7.69
N GLN A 158 -11.84 12.45 -7.20
CA GLN A 158 -11.99 13.91 -7.40
C GLN A 158 -10.78 14.69 -6.85
N THR A 159 -10.19 14.23 -5.75
CA THR A 159 -9.05 14.91 -5.13
C THR A 159 -7.78 14.69 -5.92
N ALA A 160 -7.56 13.49 -6.44
CA ALA A 160 -6.44 13.23 -7.34
C ALA A 160 -6.60 14.01 -8.66
N GLU A 161 -7.82 14.13 -9.19
CA GLU A 161 -8.13 14.94 -10.36
C GLU A 161 -7.89 16.44 -10.11
N TYR A 162 -8.26 16.95 -8.94
CA TYR A 162 -7.91 18.31 -8.52
C TYR A 162 -6.39 18.53 -8.55
N GLY A 163 -5.61 17.58 -8.02
CA GLY A 163 -4.15 17.63 -8.07
C GLY A 163 -3.61 17.69 -9.51
N LEU A 164 -4.15 16.86 -10.41
CA LEU A 164 -3.78 16.86 -11.82
C LEU A 164 -4.06 18.19 -12.51
N ASN A 165 -5.20 18.82 -12.22
CA ASN A 165 -5.59 20.08 -12.86
C ASN A 165 -4.73 21.29 -12.43
N LEU A 166 -3.89 21.12 -11.40
CA LEU A 166 -2.94 22.14 -10.96
C LEU A 166 -1.55 21.99 -11.60
N VAL A 167 -1.28 20.87 -12.27
CA VAL A 167 0.03 20.55 -12.84
C VAL A 167 0.38 21.53 -13.94
N ARG A 168 1.63 22.00 -13.93
CA ARG A 168 2.24 22.73 -15.03
C ARG A 168 3.24 21.82 -15.71
N GLU A 169 2.96 21.51 -16.97
CA GLU A 169 3.65 20.46 -17.71
C GLU A 169 5.11 20.77 -18.06
N ASP A 170 5.51 22.04 -18.01
CA ASP A 170 6.86 22.54 -18.23
C ASP A 170 7.74 22.43 -16.97
N GLU A 171 7.14 22.22 -15.79
CA GLU A 171 7.84 22.09 -14.52
C GLU A 171 8.08 20.60 -14.19
N ARG A 172 9.35 20.18 -14.11
CA ARG A 172 9.72 18.76 -13.87
C ARG A 172 9.15 18.22 -12.54
N ASP A 173 9.26 18.98 -11.45
CA ASP A 173 8.76 18.56 -10.13
C ASP A 173 7.22 18.40 -10.13
N HIS A 174 6.52 19.20 -10.94
CA HIS A 174 5.09 19.04 -11.15
C HIS A 174 4.79 17.76 -11.95
N THR A 175 5.62 17.39 -12.91
CA THR A 175 5.46 16.15 -13.69
C THR A 175 5.56 14.90 -12.81
N GLU A 176 6.50 14.87 -11.85
CA GLU A 176 6.61 13.77 -10.88
C GLU A 176 5.35 13.66 -10.00
N ALA A 177 4.86 14.79 -9.47
CA ALA A 177 3.65 14.81 -8.67
C ALA A 177 2.38 14.49 -9.50
N ALA A 178 2.36 14.87 -10.77
CA ALA A 178 1.29 14.55 -11.72
C ALA A 178 1.21 13.06 -12.00
N LEU A 179 2.36 12.41 -12.17
CA LEU A 179 2.46 10.97 -12.36
C LEU A 179 1.82 10.21 -11.18
N GLU A 180 2.08 10.64 -9.95
CA GLU A 180 1.48 10.08 -8.74
C GLU A 180 -0.04 10.32 -8.70
N CYS A 181 -0.49 11.56 -8.94
CA CYS A 181 -1.92 11.88 -9.00
C CYS A 181 -2.66 11.04 -10.05
N ALA A 182 -2.12 10.91 -11.27
CA ALA A 182 -2.70 10.08 -12.33
C ALA A 182 -2.79 8.61 -11.92
N THR A 183 -1.76 8.11 -11.25
CA THR A 183 -1.73 6.73 -10.73
C THR A 183 -2.82 6.49 -9.70
N ILE A 184 -3.01 7.43 -8.75
CA ILE A 184 -4.02 7.35 -7.70
C ILE A 184 -5.43 7.52 -8.27
N ALA A 185 -5.65 8.48 -9.17
CA ALA A 185 -6.91 8.68 -9.86
C ALA A 185 -7.33 7.42 -10.63
N ALA A 186 -6.40 6.81 -11.39
CA ALA A 186 -6.63 5.55 -12.07
C ALA A 186 -6.91 4.40 -11.11
N HIS A 187 -6.29 4.38 -9.93
CA HIS A 187 -6.54 3.36 -8.90
C HIS A 187 -7.94 3.47 -8.32
N ALA A 188 -8.36 4.68 -7.92
CA ALA A 188 -9.70 4.95 -7.41
C ALA A 188 -10.77 4.60 -8.46
N ALA A 189 -10.60 5.06 -9.70
CA ALA A 189 -11.49 4.73 -10.81
C ALA A 189 -11.54 3.20 -11.06
N ARG A 190 -10.40 2.50 -10.98
CA ARG A 190 -10.38 1.03 -11.11
C ARG A 190 -11.19 0.34 -10.01
N LEU A 191 -11.13 0.82 -8.77
CA LEU A 191 -11.92 0.25 -7.68
C LEU A 191 -13.42 0.54 -7.87
N LEU A 192 -13.78 1.76 -8.28
CA LEU A 192 -15.16 2.14 -8.61
C LEU A 192 -15.73 1.34 -9.78
N SER A 193 -14.90 0.98 -10.77
CA SER A 193 -15.34 0.18 -11.92
C SER A 193 -15.72 -1.28 -11.59
N ARG A 194 -15.65 -1.70 -10.32
CA ARG A 194 -16.17 -3.00 -9.86
C ARG A 194 -17.68 -2.97 -9.61
N ASP A 195 -18.25 -1.79 -9.45
CA ASP A 195 -19.69 -1.57 -9.36
C ASP A 195 -20.29 -1.62 -10.77
N ASP A 196 -21.23 -2.55 -10.96
CA ASP A 196 -21.86 -2.89 -12.22
C ASP A 196 -22.58 -1.68 -12.85
N GLU A 197 -23.15 -0.77 -12.04
CA GLU A 197 -23.95 0.35 -12.55
C GLU A 197 -23.09 1.44 -13.22
N VAL A 198 -21.83 1.52 -12.82
CA VAL A 198 -20.91 2.61 -13.20
C VAL A 198 -19.63 2.11 -13.87
N GLU A 199 -19.52 0.80 -14.14
CA GLU A 199 -18.32 0.14 -14.66
C GLU A 199 -17.77 0.85 -15.90
N LEU A 200 -18.58 1.05 -16.96
CA LEU A 200 -18.12 1.63 -18.23
C LEU A 200 -17.61 3.07 -18.07
N ARG A 201 -18.28 3.87 -17.23
CA ARG A 201 -17.86 5.24 -16.94
C ARG A 201 -16.47 5.25 -16.30
N TYR A 202 -16.27 4.44 -15.26
CA TYR A 202 -14.99 4.41 -14.55
C TYR A 202 -13.88 3.68 -15.32
N LEU A 203 -14.21 2.72 -16.19
CA LEU A 203 -13.23 2.17 -17.14
C LEU A 203 -12.73 3.24 -18.12
N SER A 204 -13.61 4.15 -18.55
CA SER A 204 -13.22 5.26 -19.43
C SER A 204 -12.22 6.18 -18.73
N TYR A 205 -12.48 6.53 -17.46
CA TYR A 205 -11.52 7.27 -16.63
C TYR A 205 -10.21 6.51 -16.41
N VAL A 206 -10.25 5.19 -16.16
CA VAL A 206 -9.01 4.39 -16.07
C VAL A 206 -8.19 4.51 -17.35
N SER A 207 -8.82 4.42 -18.52
CA SER A 207 -8.12 4.59 -19.80
C SER A 207 -7.49 5.97 -19.91
N GLU A 208 -8.25 7.03 -19.62
CA GLU A 208 -7.78 8.40 -19.69
C GLU A 208 -6.58 8.66 -18.74
N TYR A 209 -6.73 8.36 -17.45
CA TYR A 209 -5.66 8.62 -16.47
C TYR A 209 -4.42 7.76 -16.73
N LYS A 210 -4.58 6.55 -17.26
CA LYS A 210 -3.44 5.70 -17.62
C LYS A 210 -2.72 6.17 -18.88
N THR A 211 -3.43 6.81 -19.81
CA THR A 211 -2.81 7.51 -20.94
C THR A 211 -1.96 8.69 -20.42
N ARG A 212 -2.51 9.53 -19.54
CA ARG A 212 -1.77 10.65 -18.92
C ARG A 212 -0.57 10.16 -18.09
N GLU A 213 -0.74 9.09 -17.30
CA GLU A 213 0.35 8.47 -16.53
C GLU A 213 1.49 8.01 -17.46
N ALA A 214 1.16 7.41 -18.61
CA ALA A 214 2.17 7.02 -19.58
C ALA A 214 2.94 8.23 -20.14
N GLU A 215 2.23 9.30 -20.50
CA GLU A 215 2.83 10.54 -21.01
C GLU A 215 3.78 11.18 -19.99
N PHE A 216 3.38 11.26 -18.72
CA PHE A 216 4.27 11.76 -17.65
C PHE A 216 5.47 10.83 -17.42
N ALA A 217 5.26 9.51 -17.45
CA ALA A 217 6.34 8.54 -17.29
C ALA A 217 7.36 8.63 -18.44
N ASP A 218 6.91 8.82 -19.69
CA ASP A 218 7.78 9.02 -20.84
C ASP A 218 8.65 10.27 -20.69
N ARG A 219 8.07 11.39 -20.23
CA ARG A 219 8.81 12.64 -19.97
C ARG A 219 9.87 12.50 -18.88
N LEU A 220 9.64 11.61 -17.92
CA LEU A 220 10.56 11.30 -16.84
C LEU A 220 11.54 10.16 -17.18
N HIS A 221 11.49 9.63 -18.42
CA HIS A 221 12.29 8.50 -18.87
C HIS A 221 12.08 7.22 -18.04
N LEU A 222 10.87 7.02 -17.53
CA LEU A 222 10.43 5.83 -16.80
C LEU A 222 9.75 4.85 -17.75
N PHE A 223 10.49 4.25 -18.68
CA PHE A 223 9.92 3.52 -19.81
C PHE A 223 9.12 2.29 -19.39
N SER A 224 9.56 1.55 -18.37
CA SER A 224 8.81 0.39 -17.85
C SER A 224 7.46 0.79 -17.28
N ARG A 225 7.39 1.92 -16.56
CA ARG A 225 6.15 2.47 -16.03
C ARG A 225 5.24 2.97 -17.15
N ALA A 226 5.79 3.66 -18.14
CA ALA A 226 5.03 4.11 -19.30
C ALA A 226 4.41 2.92 -20.06
N ALA A 227 5.17 1.86 -20.30
CA ALA A 227 4.69 0.63 -20.94
C ALA A 227 3.53 -0.02 -20.16
N VAL A 228 3.67 -0.15 -18.84
CA VAL A 228 2.63 -0.71 -17.97
C VAL A 228 1.38 0.19 -17.94
N ALA A 229 1.55 1.51 -17.92
CA ALA A 229 0.44 2.44 -17.98
C ALA A 229 -0.33 2.33 -19.31
N ARG A 230 0.38 2.26 -20.45
CA ARG A 230 -0.23 2.02 -21.77
C ARG A 230 -1.00 0.70 -21.82
N PHE A 231 -0.41 -0.39 -21.31
CA PHE A 231 -1.12 -1.68 -21.19
C PHE A 231 -2.45 -1.54 -20.45
N HIS A 232 -2.43 -0.82 -19.33
CA HIS A 232 -3.61 -0.59 -18.52
C HIS A 232 -4.68 0.24 -19.25
N SER A 233 -4.26 1.25 -20.02
CA SER A 233 -5.17 2.05 -20.85
C SER A 233 -5.77 1.21 -21.98
N GLU A 234 -4.94 0.48 -22.73
CA GLU A 234 -5.38 -0.41 -23.80
C GLU A 234 -6.35 -1.48 -23.31
N ARG A 235 -6.05 -2.10 -22.16
CA ARG A 235 -6.92 -3.09 -21.54
C ARG A 235 -8.24 -2.49 -21.10
N ALA A 236 -8.26 -1.29 -20.51
CA ALA A 236 -9.52 -0.61 -20.18
C ALA A 236 -10.35 -0.35 -21.44
N GLY A 237 -9.71 0.13 -22.51
CA GLY A 237 -10.35 0.31 -23.81
C GLY A 237 -10.84 -0.99 -24.46
N ALA A 238 -10.16 -2.11 -24.25
CA ALA A 238 -10.58 -3.44 -24.69
C ALA A 238 -11.81 -3.93 -23.92
N LEU A 239 -11.85 -3.73 -22.59
CA LEU A 239 -13.00 -4.09 -21.76
C LEU A 239 -14.24 -3.28 -22.13
N ILE A 240 -14.11 -1.97 -22.35
CA ILE A 240 -15.22 -1.09 -22.78
C ILE A 240 -15.83 -1.58 -24.11
N LYS A 241 -14.99 -2.10 -25.02
CA LYS A 241 -15.41 -2.60 -26.33
C LYS A 241 -15.71 -4.09 -26.36
N ASN A 242 -15.57 -4.78 -25.23
CA ASN A 242 -15.65 -6.24 -25.12
C ASN A 242 -14.77 -7.00 -26.14
N ASP A 243 -13.53 -6.55 -26.34
CA ASP A 243 -12.58 -7.08 -27.32
C ASP A 243 -11.45 -7.89 -26.64
N ALA A 244 -11.67 -9.20 -26.49
CA ALA A 244 -10.71 -10.11 -25.83
C ALA A 244 -9.36 -10.18 -26.57
N HIS A 245 -9.38 -10.26 -27.89
CA HIS A 245 -8.15 -10.32 -28.70
C HIS A 245 -7.30 -9.06 -28.55
N ARG A 246 -7.92 -7.87 -28.46
CA ARG A 246 -7.18 -6.63 -28.17
C ARG A 246 -6.56 -6.67 -26.77
N SER A 247 -7.23 -7.25 -25.79
CA SER A 247 -6.65 -7.44 -24.45
C SER A 247 -5.44 -8.39 -24.48
N LEU A 248 -5.49 -9.48 -25.26
CA LEU A 248 -4.34 -10.39 -25.44
C LEU A 248 -3.16 -9.72 -26.15
N ARG A 249 -3.42 -9.01 -27.26
CA ARG A 249 -2.36 -8.26 -27.97
C ARG A 249 -1.66 -7.24 -27.09
N ALA A 250 -2.38 -6.60 -26.16
CA ALA A 250 -1.78 -5.66 -25.21
C ALA A 250 -0.70 -6.33 -24.33
N PHE A 251 -0.84 -7.62 -23.99
CA PHE A 251 0.19 -8.36 -23.25
C PHE A 251 1.48 -8.52 -24.05
N LYS A 252 1.39 -8.76 -25.36
CA LYS A 252 2.56 -8.80 -26.23
C LYS A 252 3.25 -7.43 -26.27
N SER A 253 2.49 -6.37 -26.56
CA SER A 253 3.01 -4.99 -26.63
C SER A 253 3.76 -4.58 -25.36
N VAL A 254 3.18 -4.84 -24.18
CA VAL A 254 3.84 -4.49 -22.90
C VAL A 254 5.05 -5.38 -22.62
N THR A 255 5.00 -6.65 -22.98
CA THR A 255 6.13 -7.57 -22.76
C THR A 255 7.31 -7.20 -23.63
N ASP A 256 7.09 -6.89 -24.91
CA ASP A 256 8.12 -6.43 -25.84
C ASP A 256 8.75 -5.10 -25.35
N ALA A 257 7.93 -4.16 -24.89
CA ALA A 257 8.40 -2.91 -24.32
C ALA A 257 9.23 -3.09 -23.05
N LEU A 258 8.81 -4.00 -22.14
CA LEU A 258 9.57 -4.30 -20.92
C LEU A 258 10.87 -5.06 -21.21
N MET A 259 10.89 -5.94 -22.22
CA MET A 259 12.11 -6.59 -22.69
C MET A 259 13.10 -5.59 -23.25
N LYS A 260 12.62 -4.61 -24.03
CA LYS A 260 13.45 -3.50 -24.51
C LYS A 260 13.97 -2.64 -23.36
N ALA A 261 13.12 -2.21 -22.45
CA ALA A 261 13.51 -1.42 -21.28
C ALA A 261 14.60 -2.13 -20.45
N LYS A 262 14.45 -3.45 -20.24
CA LYS A 262 15.46 -4.27 -19.56
C LYS A 262 16.77 -4.37 -20.34
N ALA A 263 16.72 -4.49 -21.67
CA ALA A 263 17.91 -4.50 -22.52
C ALA A 263 18.64 -3.15 -22.47
N ASP A 264 17.90 -2.05 -22.32
CA ASP A 264 18.41 -0.69 -22.14
C ASP A 264 18.91 -0.43 -20.70
N GLY A 265 18.85 -1.43 -19.81
CA GLY A 265 19.39 -1.38 -18.45
C GLY A 265 18.40 -0.97 -17.36
N GLU A 266 17.11 -0.79 -17.68
CA GLU A 266 16.09 -0.45 -16.68
C GLU A 266 15.78 -1.66 -15.78
N SER A 267 15.69 -1.41 -14.47
CA SER A 267 15.23 -2.42 -13.51
C SER A 267 13.71 -2.53 -13.57
N ILE A 268 13.20 -3.71 -13.89
CA ILE A 268 11.75 -3.96 -13.95
C ILE A 268 11.25 -4.40 -12.57
N GLU A 269 10.32 -3.63 -12.01
CA GLU A 269 9.75 -3.92 -10.71
C GLU A 269 8.93 -5.22 -10.71
N ALA A 270 9.18 -6.09 -9.74
CA ALA A 270 8.48 -7.38 -9.62
C ALA A 270 6.94 -7.22 -9.48
N ARG A 271 6.47 -6.09 -8.92
CA ARG A 271 5.03 -5.81 -8.80
C ARG A 271 4.33 -5.69 -10.16
N TYR A 272 5.01 -5.12 -11.17
CA TYR A 272 4.47 -5.02 -12.53
C TYR A 272 4.34 -6.41 -13.14
N LEU A 273 5.36 -7.23 -13.00
CA LEU A 273 5.37 -8.60 -13.51
C LEU A 273 4.30 -9.47 -12.83
N ASN A 274 4.18 -9.41 -11.50
CA ASN A 274 3.16 -10.17 -10.76
C ASN A 274 1.74 -9.81 -11.24
N MET A 275 1.51 -8.53 -11.45
CA MET A 275 0.23 -8.00 -11.91
C MET A 275 -0.09 -8.40 -13.37
N LEU A 276 0.91 -8.43 -14.26
CA LEU A 276 0.76 -8.92 -15.63
C LEU A 276 0.50 -10.43 -15.64
N ILE A 277 1.29 -11.22 -14.91
CA ILE A 277 1.12 -12.68 -14.80
C ILE A 277 -0.26 -13.03 -14.24
N SER A 278 -0.70 -12.40 -13.14
CA SER A 278 -2.05 -12.62 -12.57
C SER A 278 -3.16 -12.43 -13.62
N ARG A 279 -3.05 -11.39 -14.45
CA ARG A 279 -4.07 -11.09 -15.47
C ARG A 279 -3.98 -12.00 -16.69
N LEU A 280 -2.78 -12.43 -17.07
CA LEU A 280 -2.60 -13.40 -18.15
C LEU A 280 -3.17 -14.76 -17.73
N CYS A 281 -2.89 -15.19 -16.49
CA CYS A 281 -3.50 -16.38 -15.88
C CYS A 281 -5.02 -16.27 -15.79
N ALA A 282 -5.57 -15.09 -15.48
CA ALA A 282 -7.02 -14.87 -15.51
C ALA A 282 -7.61 -15.10 -16.91
N HIS A 283 -6.88 -14.68 -17.95
CA HIS A 283 -7.31 -14.90 -19.33
C HIS A 283 -7.27 -16.38 -19.71
N GLU A 284 -6.22 -17.10 -19.32
CA GLU A 284 -6.08 -18.55 -19.54
C GLU A 284 -7.21 -19.33 -18.85
N LEU A 285 -7.55 -18.98 -17.61
CA LEU A 285 -8.64 -19.65 -16.89
C LEU A 285 -10.01 -19.35 -17.51
N ALA A 286 -10.26 -18.12 -17.93
CA ALA A 286 -11.56 -17.71 -18.50
C ALA A 286 -11.77 -18.23 -19.94
N HIS A 287 -10.68 -18.35 -20.70
CA HIS A 287 -10.70 -18.68 -22.12
C HIS A 287 -9.54 -19.63 -22.46
N PRO A 288 -9.58 -20.89 -21.98
CA PRO A 288 -8.47 -21.83 -22.15
C PRO A 288 -8.19 -22.13 -23.63
N ASP A 289 -9.23 -22.19 -24.46
CA ASP A 289 -9.11 -22.48 -25.89
C ASP A 289 -8.44 -21.36 -26.70
N ASP A 290 -8.49 -20.12 -26.20
CA ASP A 290 -7.85 -18.95 -26.81
C ASP A 290 -6.38 -18.79 -26.41
N PHE A 291 -5.88 -19.63 -25.50
CA PHE A 291 -4.52 -19.51 -24.96
C PHE A 291 -3.49 -20.24 -25.84
N ASP A 292 -2.96 -19.52 -26.82
CA ASP A 292 -2.13 -20.07 -27.89
C ASP A 292 -0.60 -20.05 -27.61
N ALA A 293 0.18 -20.37 -28.65
CA ALA A 293 1.65 -20.37 -28.60
C ALA A 293 2.23 -18.97 -28.32
N GLU A 294 1.61 -17.91 -28.87
CA GLU A 294 2.02 -16.52 -28.65
C GLU A 294 1.83 -16.13 -27.17
N SER A 295 0.68 -16.47 -26.59
CA SER A 295 0.38 -16.24 -25.18
C SER A 295 1.36 -16.99 -24.25
N ASN A 296 1.77 -18.20 -24.64
CA ASN A 296 2.82 -18.95 -23.95
C ASN A 296 4.21 -18.31 -24.06
N GLU A 297 4.54 -17.71 -25.21
CA GLU A 297 5.77 -16.94 -25.38
C GLU A 297 5.78 -15.70 -24.48
N VAL A 298 4.68 -14.94 -24.47
CA VAL A 298 4.51 -13.79 -23.59
C VAL A 298 4.72 -14.19 -22.12
N ARG A 299 4.10 -15.29 -21.68
CA ARG A 299 4.29 -15.82 -20.31
C ARG A 299 5.76 -16.11 -19.99
N ARG A 300 6.47 -16.80 -20.89
CA ARG A 300 7.90 -17.12 -20.72
C ARG A 300 8.74 -15.86 -20.63
N ASN A 301 8.48 -14.88 -21.47
CA ASN A 301 9.20 -13.59 -21.46
C ASN A 301 8.94 -12.82 -20.17
N LEU A 302 7.70 -12.76 -19.67
CA LEU A 302 7.36 -12.16 -18.37
C LEU A 302 8.09 -12.85 -17.21
N VAL A 303 8.17 -14.18 -17.21
CA VAL A 303 8.95 -14.93 -16.20
C VAL A 303 10.45 -14.65 -16.31
N HIS A 304 10.97 -14.50 -17.53
CA HIS A 304 12.36 -14.13 -17.77
C HIS A 304 12.70 -12.72 -17.25
N LEU A 305 11.75 -11.79 -17.30
CA LEU A 305 11.95 -10.40 -16.85
C LEU A 305 12.31 -10.31 -15.36
N TYR A 306 11.87 -11.23 -14.49
CA TYR A 306 12.27 -11.27 -13.08
C TYR A 306 13.79 -11.38 -12.85
N GLY A 307 14.55 -11.88 -13.83
CA GLY A 307 16.01 -11.95 -13.79
C GLY A 307 16.53 -12.70 -12.56
N LYS A 308 17.30 -12.01 -11.71
CA LYS A 308 17.91 -12.57 -10.49
C LYS A 308 16.97 -12.62 -9.28
N ASN A 309 15.75 -12.06 -9.37
CA ASN A 309 14.78 -12.13 -8.28
C ASN A 309 14.12 -13.52 -8.21
N VAL A 310 14.86 -14.50 -7.68
CA VAL A 310 14.45 -15.90 -7.62
C VAL A 310 13.18 -16.09 -6.80
N ALA A 311 13.00 -15.33 -5.72
CA ALA A 311 11.84 -15.45 -4.85
C ALA A 311 10.55 -15.03 -5.57
N ALA A 312 10.51 -13.83 -6.15
CA ALA A 312 9.34 -13.35 -6.88
C ALA A 312 9.04 -14.23 -8.11
N ARG A 313 10.09 -14.68 -8.82
CA ARG A 313 9.94 -15.61 -9.94
C ARG A 313 9.30 -16.93 -9.53
N LYS A 314 9.70 -17.51 -8.38
CA LYS A 314 9.11 -18.75 -7.85
C LYS A 314 7.64 -18.55 -7.47
N THR A 315 7.29 -17.42 -6.88
CA THR A 315 5.89 -17.09 -6.56
C THR A 315 5.04 -16.95 -7.82
N ALA A 316 5.57 -16.33 -8.88
CA ALA A 316 4.89 -16.26 -10.18
C ALA A 316 4.73 -17.64 -10.83
N GLN A 317 5.78 -18.47 -10.79
CA GLN A 317 5.74 -19.83 -11.31
C GLN A 317 4.71 -20.70 -10.59
N LEU A 318 4.56 -20.54 -9.27
CA LEU A 318 3.53 -21.22 -8.49
C LEU A 318 2.12 -20.94 -9.04
N LEU A 319 1.77 -19.67 -9.30
CA LEU A 319 0.46 -19.36 -9.88
C LEU A 319 0.30 -20.00 -11.27
N ILE A 320 1.34 -19.93 -12.10
CA ILE A 320 1.33 -20.52 -13.44
C ILE A 320 1.09 -22.03 -13.39
N ASP A 321 1.79 -22.73 -12.50
CA ASP A 321 1.69 -24.19 -12.37
C ASP A 321 0.30 -24.62 -11.88
N VAL A 322 -0.28 -23.87 -10.92
CA VAL A 322 -1.64 -24.11 -10.45
C VAL A 322 -2.67 -23.87 -11.55
N VAL A 323 -2.54 -22.78 -12.31
CA VAL A 323 -3.45 -22.48 -13.43
C VAL A 323 -3.38 -23.57 -14.51
N LYS A 324 -2.18 -24.06 -14.83
CA LYS A 324 -1.98 -25.16 -15.80
C LYS A 324 -2.56 -26.49 -15.35
N SER A 325 -2.79 -26.68 -14.05
CA SER A 325 -3.42 -27.90 -13.53
C SER A 325 -4.95 -27.89 -13.66
N ALA A 326 -5.54 -26.75 -14.04
CA ALA A 326 -6.96 -26.66 -14.34
C ALA A 326 -7.35 -27.58 -15.53
N PRO A 327 -8.57 -28.13 -15.55
CA PRO A 327 -9.65 -27.95 -14.57
C PRO A 327 -9.51 -28.87 -13.34
N SER A 328 -8.58 -29.82 -13.34
CA SER A 328 -8.48 -30.89 -12.32
C SER A 328 -7.91 -30.43 -10.97
N TYR A 329 -7.02 -29.43 -10.98
CA TYR A 329 -6.25 -28.98 -9.82
C TYR A 329 -5.51 -30.10 -9.09
N GLU A 330 -5.09 -31.14 -9.82
CA GLU A 330 -4.30 -32.27 -9.29
C GLU A 330 -2.83 -31.93 -9.14
N ILE A 331 -2.55 -30.91 -8.34
CA ILE A 331 -1.20 -30.45 -8.00
C ILE A 331 -1.04 -30.44 -6.48
N ASP A 332 0.07 -30.98 -6.00
CA ASP A 332 0.41 -30.92 -4.58
C ASP A 332 0.98 -29.53 -4.25
N VAL A 333 0.20 -28.75 -3.51
CA VAL A 333 0.54 -27.37 -3.12
C VAL A 333 0.51 -27.27 -1.61
N SER A 334 1.66 -26.94 -1.02
CA SER A 334 1.74 -26.71 0.42
C SER A 334 0.87 -25.53 0.86
N SER A 335 0.37 -25.56 2.11
CA SER A 335 -0.46 -24.48 2.65
C SER A 335 0.23 -23.11 2.62
N VAL A 336 1.56 -23.05 2.78
CA VAL A 336 2.36 -21.82 2.63
C VAL A 336 2.27 -21.27 1.20
N ASN A 337 2.29 -22.15 0.21
CA ASN A 337 2.14 -21.76 -1.19
C ASN A 337 0.71 -21.31 -1.49
N MET A 338 -0.33 -21.92 -0.89
CA MET A 338 -1.70 -21.41 -0.99
C MET A 338 -1.85 -20.00 -0.43
N VAL A 339 -1.20 -19.69 0.70
CA VAL A 339 -1.15 -18.30 1.23
C VAL A 339 -0.44 -17.36 0.26
N ARG A 340 0.64 -17.80 -0.37
CA ARG A 340 1.35 -17.00 -1.40
C ARG A 340 0.51 -16.75 -2.64
N LEU A 341 -0.43 -17.63 -3.00
CA LEU A 341 -1.35 -17.37 -4.12
C LEU A 341 -2.20 -16.12 -3.85
N GLY A 342 -2.60 -15.85 -2.60
CA GLY A 342 -3.38 -14.66 -2.24
C GLY A 342 -2.74 -13.33 -2.65
N THR A 343 -1.41 -13.31 -2.84
CA THR A 343 -0.67 -12.13 -3.31
C THR A 343 -1.01 -11.72 -4.76
N PHE A 344 -1.65 -12.61 -5.52
CA PHE A 344 -2.15 -12.33 -6.88
C PHE A 344 -3.60 -11.86 -6.90
N GLY A 345 -4.17 -11.53 -5.73
CA GLY A 345 -5.52 -10.99 -5.58
C GLY A 345 -6.60 -12.03 -5.92
N ALA A 346 -7.67 -11.58 -6.57
CA ALA A 346 -8.86 -12.41 -6.82
C ALA A 346 -8.56 -13.71 -7.59
N VAL A 347 -7.64 -13.69 -8.56
CA VAL A 347 -7.25 -14.90 -9.32
C VAL A 347 -6.54 -15.91 -8.43
N GLY A 348 -5.69 -15.42 -7.54
CA GLY A 348 -5.03 -16.23 -6.53
C GLY A 348 -6.02 -16.82 -5.53
N HIS A 349 -6.99 -16.03 -5.07
CA HIS A 349 -8.08 -16.49 -4.21
C HIS A 349 -8.92 -17.59 -4.89
N LEU A 350 -9.25 -17.43 -6.18
CA LEU A 350 -9.96 -18.46 -6.95
C LEU A 350 -9.18 -19.77 -7.01
N CYS A 351 -7.88 -19.69 -7.30
CA CYS A 351 -7.00 -20.87 -7.33
C CYS A 351 -6.94 -21.54 -5.95
N THR A 352 -6.81 -20.77 -4.88
CA THR A 352 -6.82 -21.29 -3.50
C THR A 352 -8.15 -21.96 -3.16
N ALA A 353 -9.29 -21.35 -3.53
CA ALA A 353 -10.60 -21.95 -3.34
C ALA A 353 -10.74 -23.31 -4.03
N ARG A 354 -10.34 -23.40 -5.30
CA ARG A 354 -10.41 -24.65 -6.08
C ARG A 354 -9.48 -25.74 -5.53
N LEU A 355 -8.28 -25.36 -5.06
CA LEU A 355 -7.38 -26.28 -4.34
C LEU A 355 -7.98 -26.78 -3.01
N LEU A 356 -8.61 -25.89 -2.22
CA LEU A 356 -9.27 -26.25 -0.96
C LEU A 356 -10.47 -27.16 -1.19
N ARG A 357 -11.29 -26.87 -2.22
CA ARG A 357 -12.37 -27.75 -2.65
C ARG A 357 -11.86 -29.15 -2.99
N ARG A 358 -10.73 -29.26 -3.71
CA ARG A 358 -10.14 -30.56 -4.02
C ARG A 358 -9.66 -31.31 -2.78
N LEU A 359 -9.12 -30.60 -1.79
CA LEU A 359 -8.75 -31.20 -0.49
C LEU A 359 -9.99 -31.67 0.28
N TYR A 360 -11.08 -30.91 0.25
CA TYR A 360 -12.36 -31.30 0.81
C TYR A 360 -12.89 -32.60 0.19
N GLU A 361 -12.94 -32.68 -1.15
CA GLU A 361 -13.36 -33.88 -1.88
C GLU A 361 -12.51 -35.11 -1.52
N ARG A 362 -11.18 -34.95 -1.49
CA ARG A 362 -10.26 -36.04 -1.10
C ARG A 362 -10.48 -36.50 0.34
N ALA A 363 -10.73 -35.57 1.26
CA ALA A 363 -10.96 -35.89 2.66
C ALA A 363 -12.29 -36.63 2.86
N LEU A 364 -13.32 -36.32 2.06
CA LEU A 364 -14.58 -37.08 2.05
C LEU A 364 -14.36 -38.52 1.55
N THR A 365 -13.68 -38.69 0.41
CA THR A 365 -13.40 -40.04 -0.14
C THR A 365 -12.60 -40.89 0.84
N ALA A 366 -11.59 -40.31 1.50
CA ALA A 366 -10.81 -41.03 2.52
C ALA A 366 -11.67 -41.45 3.73
N ALA A 367 -12.61 -40.62 4.18
CA ALA A 367 -13.52 -40.94 5.27
C ALA A 367 -14.51 -42.06 4.92
N GLU A 368 -14.98 -42.11 3.66
CA GLU A 368 -15.81 -43.19 3.15
C GLU A 368 -15.04 -44.53 3.08
N GLU A 369 -13.78 -44.50 2.64
CA GLU A 369 -12.92 -45.70 2.57
C GLU A 369 -12.52 -46.25 3.96
N GLU A 370 -12.29 -45.37 4.95
CA GLU A 370 -12.04 -45.77 6.34
C GLU A 370 -13.29 -46.33 7.04
N SER A 371 -14.50 -45.90 6.64
CA SER A 371 -15.75 -46.48 7.15
C SER A 371 -15.96 -47.94 6.72
N ASP A 372 -15.37 -48.36 5.60
CA ASP A 372 -15.48 -49.73 5.07
C ASP A 372 -14.32 -50.66 5.48
N THR A 373 -13.25 -50.13 6.07
CA THR A 373 -12.08 -50.91 6.48
C THR A 373 -11.79 -50.79 7.98
N SER A 374 -12.35 -51.72 8.76
CA SER A 374 -12.00 -51.88 10.16
C SER A 374 -10.51 -52.25 10.32
N THR A 375 -9.79 -51.39 11.05
CA THR A 375 -8.45 -51.55 11.67
C THR A 375 -7.20 -51.62 10.76
N ALA A 376 -6.31 -50.60 10.86
CA ALA A 376 -4.88 -50.79 11.18
C ALA A 376 -4.15 -49.46 11.46
N TYR A 377 -3.60 -49.35 12.68
CA TYR A 377 -2.36 -48.66 13.09
C TYR A 377 -1.83 -47.46 12.28
N VAL A 378 -1.78 -46.28 12.93
CA VAL A 378 -0.72 -45.28 12.68
C VAL A 378 0.20 -45.22 13.89
N THR A 379 1.42 -45.73 13.69
CA THR A 379 2.54 -45.70 14.64
C THR A 379 3.14 -44.30 14.79
N ASN A 380 3.20 -43.84 16.04
CA ASN A 380 4.27 -43.06 16.70
C ASN A 380 5.15 -42.13 15.81
N GLY A 381 4.80 -40.84 15.82
CA GLY A 381 5.66 -39.73 15.36
C GLY A 381 4.86 -38.51 14.91
N GLU A 382 3.86 -38.72 14.06
CA GLU A 382 3.00 -37.67 13.50
C GLU A 382 1.83 -37.28 14.42
N ALA A 383 1.37 -38.20 15.28
CA ALA A 383 0.21 -38.02 16.17
C ALA A 383 0.31 -36.83 17.15
N LEU A 384 1.53 -36.38 17.48
CA LEU A 384 1.74 -35.25 18.41
C LEU A 384 1.52 -33.86 17.77
N LEU A 385 1.56 -33.78 16.43
CA LEU A 385 1.27 -32.56 15.65
C LEU A 385 -0.06 -32.68 14.88
N THR A 386 -0.44 -33.87 14.44
CA THR A 386 -1.69 -34.13 13.70
C THR A 386 -2.91 -34.29 14.61
N GLY A 387 -2.78 -34.83 15.83
CA GLY A 387 -3.93 -35.04 16.72
C GLY A 387 -4.55 -33.77 17.31
N ALA A 388 -3.81 -32.65 17.33
CA ALA A 388 -4.28 -31.38 17.89
C ALA A 388 -4.66 -30.33 16.82
N LEU A 389 -4.36 -30.58 15.54
CA LEU A 389 -4.54 -29.65 14.42
C LEU A 389 -5.06 -30.35 13.14
N ALA A 390 -5.69 -31.52 13.27
CA ALA A 390 -6.32 -32.20 12.14
C ALA A 390 -7.43 -31.30 11.58
N VAL A 391 -7.20 -30.78 10.38
CA VAL A 391 -8.16 -29.95 9.65
C VAL A 391 -9.32 -30.85 9.24
N GLN A 392 -10.52 -30.56 9.74
CA GLN A 392 -11.70 -31.33 9.39
C GLN A 392 -12.10 -31.05 7.93
N PRO A 393 -12.69 -32.01 7.19
CA PRO A 393 -13.19 -31.77 5.83
C PRO A 393 -14.02 -30.46 5.72
N ARG A 394 -14.86 -30.21 6.73
CA ARG A 394 -15.66 -29.00 6.86
C ARG A 394 -14.85 -27.70 6.84
N GLU A 395 -13.67 -27.67 7.45
CA GLU A 395 -12.84 -26.46 7.50
C GLU A 395 -12.30 -26.11 6.10
N TYR A 396 -12.01 -27.12 5.26
CA TYR A 396 -11.66 -26.90 3.86
C TYR A 396 -12.84 -26.33 3.06
N LEU A 397 -14.05 -26.87 3.27
CA LEU A 397 -15.28 -26.40 2.62
C LEU A 397 -15.55 -24.93 2.95
N VAL A 398 -15.55 -24.58 4.23
CA VAL A 398 -15.84 -23.21 4.68
C VAL A 398 -14.77 -22.23 4.18
N ALA A 399 -13.49 -22.62 4.23
CA ALA A 399 -12.42 -21.80 3.67
C ALA A 399 -12.55 -21.63 2.15
N ALA A 400 -12.92 -22.68 1.41
CA ALA A 400 -13.15 -22.59 -0.03
C ALA A 400 -14.26 -21.58 -0.36
N LEU A 401 -15.38 -21.61 0.37
CA LEU A 401 -16.49 -20.65 0.22
C LEU A 401 -16.05 -19.21 0.48
N ASP A 402 -15.28 -18.95 1.54
CA ASP A 402 -14.73 -17.61 1.83
C ASP A 402 -13.80 -17.13 0.70
N TYR A 403 -12.90 -17.99 0.20
CA TYR A 403 -12.02 -17.61 -0.92
C TYR A 403 -12.78 -17.40 -2.24
N LEU A 404 -13.86 -18.15 -2.52
CA LEU A 404 -14.76 -17.91 -3.66
C LEU A 404 -15.44 -16.55 -3.55
N GLN A 405 -15.96 -16.22 -2.37
CA GLN A 405 -16.57 -14.92 -2.09
C GLN A 405 -15.57 -13.77 -2.30
N ARG A 406 -14.36 -13.88 -1.72
CA ARG A 406 -13.29 -12.88 -1.90
C ARG A 406 -12.81 -12.75 -3.35
N SER A 407 -12.79 -13.87 -4.09
CA SER A 407 -12.51 -13.86 -5.52
C SER A 407 -13.57 -13.05 -6.27
N ARG A 408 -14.86 -13.39 -6.06
CA ARG A 408 -16.00 -12.74 -6.69
C ARG A 408 -16.02 -11.23 -6.47
N ASP A 409 -15.91 -10.80 -5.21
CA ASP A 409 -15.95 -9.38 -4.83
C ASP A 409 -14.70 -8.61 -5.32
N GLY A 410 -13.59 -9.33 -5.54
CA GLY A 410 -12.36 -8.77 -6.10
C GLY A 410 -12.39 -8.55 -7.62
N MET A 411 -13.34 -9.17 -8.33
CA MET A 411 -13.44 -9.19 -9.80
C MET A 411 -14.50 -8.22 -10.36
N ARG A 412 -14.27 -7.80 -11.60
CA ARG A 412 -15.22 -6.99 -12.40
C ARG A 412 -16.24 -7.87 -13.11
N LYS A 413 -17.33 -7.29 -13.61
CA LYS A 413 -18.36 -8.01 -14.38
C LYS A 413 -17.96 -8.22 -15.84
N SER A 414 -17.07 -7.39 -16.38
CA SER A 414 -16.65 -7.47 -17.79
C SER A 414 -15.35 -8.27 -18.03
N GLY A 415 -15.23 -8.79 -19.27
CA GLY A 415 -14.06 -9.49 -19.78
C GLY A 415 -13.73 -10.80 -19.03
N PRO A 416 -12.46 -11.24 -19.06
CA PRO A 416 -12.05 -12.48 -18.38
C PRO A 416 -12.36 -12.50 -16.89
N SER A 417 -12.27 -11.35 -16.21
CA SER A 417 -12.64 -11.25 -14.80
C SER A 417 -14.14 -11.44 -14.57
N GLY A 418 -14.97 -11.03 -15.51
CA GLY A 418 -16.42 -11.25 -15.49
C GLY A 418 -16.80 -12.72 -15.57
N VAL A 419 -16.17 -13.44 -16.50
CA VAL A 419 -16.34 -14.90 -16.66
C VAL A 419 -15.98 -15.60 -15.35
N LEU A 420 -14.77 -15.35 -14.83
CA LEU A 420 -14.32 -15.96 -13.58
C LEU A 420 -15.15 -15.54 -12.36
N ARG A 421 -15.72 -14.33 -12.35
CA ARG A 421 -16.64 -13.86 -11.29
C ARG A 421 -17.95 -14.67 -11.32
N ALA A 422 -18.50 -14.91 -12.50
CA ALA A 422 -19.70 -15.73 -12.66
C ALA A 422 -19.43 -17.19 -12.30
N GLU A 423 -18.30 -17.75 -12.75
CA GLU A 423 -17.86 -19.10 -12.35
C GLU A 423 -17.68 -19.21 -10.84
N ALA A 424 -17.01 -18.25 -10.20
CA ALA A 424 -16.79 -18.28 -8.75
C ALA A 424 -18.11 -18.22 -7.96
N GLU A 425 -19.09 -17.43 -8.41
CA GLU A 425 -20.42 -17.41 -7.79
C GLU A 425 -21.18 -18.71 -8.03
N GLN A 426 -21.13 -19.27 -9.24
CA GLN A 426 -21.77 -20.55 -9.54
C GLN A 426 -21.16 -21.69 -8.71
N GLU A 427 -19.83 -21.80 -8.70
CA GLU A 427 -19.12 -22.79 -7.88
C GLU A 427 -19.44 -22.62 -6.39
N ARG A 428 -19.62 -21.38 -5.92
CA ARG A 428 -20.01 -21.12 -4.53
C ARG A 428 -21.42 -21.63 -4.24
N LEU A 429 -22.37 -21.40 -5.15
CA LEU A 429 -23.74 -21.89 -5.02
C LEU A 429 -23.81 -23.41 -5.09
N ASP A 430 -23.09 -24.03 -6.02
CA ASP A 430 -23.00 -25.48 -6.16
C ASP A 430 -22.41 -26.11 -4.88
N LEU A 431 -21.30 -25.56 -4.40
CA LEU A 431 -20.62 -26.06 -3.20
C LEU A 431 -21.44 -25.83 -1.92
N MET A 432 -22.22 -24.75 -1.86
CA MET A 432 -23.20 -24.56 -0.78
C MET A 432 -24.35 -25.56 -0.87
N HIS A 433 -24.80 -25.92 -2.06
CA HIS A 433 -25.87 -26.92 -2.23
C HIS A 433 -25.38 -28.31 -1.81
N ASP A 434 -24.21 -28.72 -2.30
CA ASP A 434 -23.57 -29.99 -1.96
C ASP A 434 -23.26 -30.09 -0.45
N GLY A 435 -22.90 -28.97 0.18
CA GLY A 435 -22.63 -28.89 1.63
C GLY A 435 -23.87 -28.69 2.51
N ALA A 436 -24.97 -28.17 1.97
CA ALA A 436 -26.20 -27.87 2.73
C ALA A 436 -26.94 -29.12 3.21
N ASP A 437 -26.79 -30.24 2.50
CA ASP A 437 -27.27 -31.55 2.97
C ASP A 437 -26.55 -32.00 4.26
N GLN A 438 -25.43 -31.35 4.62
CA GLN A 438 -24.62 -31.67 5.79
C GLN A 438 -24.56 -30.54 6.85
N MET A 439 -25.13 -29.34 6.62
CA MET A 439 -24.90 -28.16 7.48
C MET A 439 -26.11 -27.21 7.64
N SER A 440 -26.30 -26.67 8.85
CA SER A 440 -27.24 -25.57 9.12
C SER A 440 -26.65 -24.19 8.77
N GLN A 441 -27.49 -23.18 8.46
CA GLN A 441 -27.02 -21.84 8.08
C GLN A 441 -26.14 -21.15 9.13
N SER A 442 -26.33 -21.43 10.43
CA SER A 442 -25.49 -20.90 11.51
C SER A 442 -24.08 -21.51 11.58
N GLU A 443 -23.83 -22.59 10.83
CA GLU A 443 -22.57 -23.34 10.85
C GLU A 443 -21.61 -22.96 9.71
N LEU A 444 -22.05 -22.10 8.79
CA LEU A 444 -21.27 -21.58 7.67
C LEU A 444 -20.38 -20.38 8.03
N GLU A 445 -20.50 -19.85 9.26
CA GLU A 445 -19.60 -18.83 9.77
C GLU A 445 -18.26 -19.46 10.17
N LEU A 446 -17.14 -18.93 9.63
CA LEU A 446 -15.80 -19.28 10.08
C LEU A 446 -15.71 -18.96 11.58
N PRO A 447 -15.44 -19.93 12.47
CA PRO A 447 -15.21 -19.61 13.86
C PRO A 447 -14.01 -18.66 13.93
N GLU A 448 -14.19 -17.52 14.59
CA GLU A 448 -13.08 -16.61 14.85
C GLU A 448 -11.96 -17.39 15.54
N MET A 449 -10.78 -17.35 14.95
CA MET A 449 -9.62 -18.03 15.51
C MET A 449 -9.35 -17.40 16.88
N SER A 450 -9.56 -18.18 17.95
CA SER A 450 -9.44 -17.64 19.30
C SER A 450 -8.05 -17.04 19.50
N MET A 451 -7.97 -15.95 20.27
CA MET A 451 -6.69 -15.32 20.63
C MET A 451 -5.73 -16.32 21.29
N GLU A 452 -6.27 -17.35 21.95
CA GLU A 452 -5.50 -18.45 22.50
C GLU A 452 -4.84 -19.30 21.41
N THR A 453 -5.58 -19.67 20.35
CA THR A 453 -5.06 -20.41 19.18
C THR A 453 -4.02 -19.58 18.43
N ILE A 454 -4.26 -18.28 18.22
CA ILE A 454 -3.30 -17.36 17.60
C ILE A 454 -2.01 -17.30 18.45
N THR A 455 -2.13 -17.17 19.77
CA THR A 455 -0.98 -17.13 20.67
C THR A 455 -0.21 -18.46 20.67
N LYS A 456 -0.89 -19.60 20.58
CA LYS A 456 -0.27 -20.92 20.45
C LYS A 456 0.50 -21.03 19.12
N LEU A 457 -0.10 -20.60 18.01
CA LEU A 457 0.54 -20.58 16.69
C LEU A 457 1.81 -19.71 16.68
N VAL A 458 1.72 -18.49 17.22
CA VAL A 458 2.89 -17.60 17.34
C VAL A 458 3.99 -18.24 18.19
N LYS A 459 3.64 -18.87 19.32
CA LYS A 459 4.61 -19.58 20.16
C LYS A 459 5.25 -20.77 19.44
N VAL A 460 4.51 -21.53 18.63
CA VAL A 460 5.05 -22.63 17.83
C VAL A 460 6.01 -22.10 16.77
N ILE A 461 5.65 -21.01 16.09
CA ILE A 461 6.53 -20.33 15.13
C ILE A 461 7.82 -19.84 15.82
N ASP A 462 7.70 -19.17 16.97
CA ASP A 462 8.84 -18.68 17.75
C ASP A 462 9.74 -19.83 18.23
N GLN A 463 9.15 -20.94 18.68
CA GLN A 463 9.89 -22.13 19.07
C GLN A 463 10.62 -22.77 17.88
N LEU A 464 9.99 -22.86 16.70
CA LEU A 464 10.63 -23.38 15.49
C LEU A 464 11.81 -22.49 15.06
N VAL A 465 11.66 -21.17 15.15
CA VAL A 465 12.74 -20.20 14.88
C VAL A 465 13.87 -20.35 15.91
N MET A 466 13.56 -20.47 17.20
CA MET A 466 14.54 -20.66 18.26
C MET A 466 15.26 -22.00 18.16
N ILE A 467 14.58 -23.09 17.81
CA ILE A 467 15.21 -24.40 17.53
C ILE A 467 16.18 -24.27 16.35
N GLY A 468 15.79 -23.55 15.30
CA GLY A 468 16.65 -23.26 14.15
C GLY A 468 17.88 -22.42 14.49
N LEU A 469 17.77 -21.49 15.44
CA LEU A 469 18.86 -20.64 15.94
C LEU A 469 19.80 -21.37 16.91
N VAL A 470 19.25 -22.20 17.81
CA VAL A 470 19.99 -22.87 18.90
C VAL A 470 20.71 -24.13 18.41
N ARG A 471 20.17 -24.84 17.41
CA ARG A 471 20.89 -25.95 16.76
C ARG A 471 22.03 -25.37 15.91
N ARG A 472 23.18 -25.14 16.58
CA ARG A 472 24.48 -24.73 16.03
C ARG A 472 24.85 -25.60 14.81
N GLY A 473 24.48 -25.14 13.62
CA GLY A 473 24.70 -25.87 12.37
C GLY A 473 23.86 -25.33 11.22
N SER A 474 22.75 -24.65 11.50
CA SER A 474 21.97 -23.96 10.48
C SER A 474 22.71 -22.73 9.98
N GLY A 475 23.55 -22.88 8.95
CA GLY A 475 24.18 -21.73 8.30
C GLY A 475 23.11 -20.70 7.89
N LEU A 476 23.47 -19.41 7.80
CA LEU A 476 22.58 -18.28 7.42
C LEU A 476 21.57 -18.60 6.29
N ARG A 477 21.94 -19.48 5.36
CA ARG A 477 21.06 -19.98 4.28
C ARG A 477 19.85 -20.78 4.77
N GLN A 478 19.97 -21.62 5.79
CA GLN A 478 18.88 -22.43 6.33
C GLN A 478 17.93 -21.58 7.18
N LEU A 479 18.47 -20.64 7.95
CA LEU A 479 17.69 -19.63 8.66
C LEU A 479 16.93 -18.72 7.70
N ASN A 480 17.56 -18.26 6.60
CA ASN A 480 16.88 -17.51 5.56
C ASN A 480 15.79 -18.34 4.87
N LYS A 481 15.99 -19.64 4.64
CA LYS A 481 14.94 -20.53 4.10
C LYS A 481 13.76 -20.65 5.06
N LEU A 482 14.02 -20.78 6.36
CA LEU A 482 12.98 -20.84 7.39
C LEU A 482 12.19 -19.52 7.44
N MET A 483 12.89 -18.38 7.48
CA MET A 483 12.26 -17.05 7.46
C MET A 483 11.44 -16.82 6.19
N LEU A 484 11.94 -17.18 5.00
CA LEU A 484 11.18 -17.08 3.75
C LEU A 484 9.93 -17.97 3.72
N THR A 485 9.92 -19.05 4.49
CA THR A 485 8.78 -19.99 4.59
C THR A 485 7.75 -19.49 5.60
N LEU A 486 8.21 -18.89 6.71
CA LEU A 486 7.34 -18.39 7.77
C LEU A 486 6.83 -16.96 7.51
N SER A 487 7.53 -16.15 6.71
CA SER A 487 7.13 -14.76 6.42
C SER A 487 5.71 -14.63 5.88
N PRO A 488 5.25 -15.44 4.89
CA PRO A 488 3.88 -15.35 4.40
C PRO A 488 2.85 -15.70 5.48
N VAL A 489 3.16 -16.65 6.36
CA VAL A 489 2.29 -17.04 7.48
C VAL A 489 2.23 -15.94 8.53
N TYR A 490 3.38 -15.36 8.88
CA TYR A 490 3.47 -14.25 9.82
C TYR A 490 2.73 -13.00 9.31
N GLU A 491 2.88 -12.66 8.02
CA GLU A 491 2.15 -11.57 7.38
C GLU A 491 0.64 -11.81 7.37
N TYR A 492 0.21 -13.05 7.05
CA TYR A 492 -1.19 -13.44 7.07
C TYR A 492 -1.80 -13.36 8.48
N VAL A 493 -1.10 -13.88 9.49
CA VAL A 493 -1.56 -13.88 10.90
C VAL A 493 -1.56 -12.47 11.50
N LYS A 494 -0.55 -11.65 11.18
CA LYS A 494 -0.46 -10.26 11.68
C LYS A 494 -1.42 -9.30 10.97
N GLY A 495 -1.76 -9.57 9.70
CA GLY A 495 -2.67 -8.77 8.88
C GLY A 495 -4.15 -9.06 9.11
N GLY A 496 -4.54 -9.56 10.29
CA GLY A 496 -5.88 -10.06 10.62
C GLY A 496 -7.05 -9.49 9.81
N SER A 497 -7.72 -10.34 9.04
CA SER A 497 -9.07 -10.19 8.46
C SER A 497 -9.37 -9.05 7.47
N SER A 498 -8.47 -8.11 7.18
CA SER A 498 -8.70 -7.10 6.14
C SER A 498 -7.48 -6.91 5.22
N ASP A 499 -7.64 -7.30 3.96
CA ASP A 499 -6.79 -6.93 2.82
C ASP A 499 -5.31 -7.36 2.84
N VAL A 500 -5.05 -8.60 2.40
CA VAL A 500 -3.75 -9.04 1.84
C VAL A 500 -3.37 -8.25 0.57
N THR A 501 -4.28 -7.45 0.02
CA THR A 501 -4.05 -6.57 -1.14
C THR A 501 -3.13 -5.38 -0.86
N THR A 502 -2.86 -5.00 0.39
CA THR A 502 -2.05 -3.81 0.73
C THR A 502 -0.67 -4.10 1.35
N THR A 503 -0.35 -5.35 1.69
CA THR A 503 0.90 -5.67 2.41
C THR A 503 2.16 -5.79 1.56
N PHE A 504 2.05 -5.92 0.22
CA PHE A 504 3.23 -5.98 -0.66
C PHE A 504 3.94 -4.65 -0.92
N HIS A 505 3.46 -3.54 -0.34
CA HIS A 505 4.13 -2.23 -0.44
C HIS A 505 5.37 -2.07 0.46
N LYS A 506 5.82 -3.09 1.21
CA LYS A 506 6.77 -2.89 2.31
C LYS A 506 8.13 -3.59 2.27
N ASN A 507 8.44 -4.46 1.31
CA ASN A 507 9.71 -5.19 1.33
C ASN A 507 10.47 -5.15 -0.01
N THR A 508 10.95 -3.98 -0.45
CA THR A 508 12.00 -3.90 -1.50
C THR A 508 13.04 -2.79 -1.33
N ASP A 509 13.09 -2.06 -0.21
CA ASP A 509 14.26 -1.23 0.10
C ASP A 509 15.29 -2.08 0.87
N GLY A 510 16.14 -2.74 0.10
CA GLY A 510 17.29 -3.51 0.53
C GLY A 510 18.20 -3.82 -0.66
#